data_AF-A0A150U6W9-F1
#
_entry.id   AF-A0A150U6W9-F1
#
_cell.length_a   1.000
_cell.length_b   1.000
_cell.length_c   1.000
_cell.angle_alpha   90.00
_cell.angle_beta   90.00
_cell.angle_gamma   90.00
#
_symmetry.space_group_name_H-M   'P 1'
#
loop_
_entity.id
_entity.type
_entity.pdbx_description
1 polymer ?
#
loop_
_entity_poly.entity_id
_entity_poly.type
_entity_poly.pdbx_seq_one_letter_code
_entity_poly.pdbx_strand_id
1 'polypeptide(L)'
;MNWAWATSLDQIWRSPAFPMWMTLAAAGFFGLILLITLLRADRSVANGALTVITLLSIAIAGAATVRVYGPAGQEAPTEARAQGSVIASLPALSCLDDLAGDAVAIGCEKALFGSPDAAAAAVSTTAARIDRLTALGDAATAEKSLTADMKALRKSLEHDRYGLVAQVLVARDGCTQFDCAAFRALTDQQQVAANMDSHLYDQLVARHAPTWNAPATAMAAAPAGLPATAALAGLPPSMPTGKPTSAEFPSASSTPPV
;
A
#
# COMPACT_ATOMS: atom_id res chain seq x y z
N MET A 1 -21.43 39.30 9.72
CA MET A 1 -20.25 38.76 8.99
C MET A 1 -20.40 37.25 9.03
N ASN A 2 -20.86 36.68 7.93
CA ASN A 2 -21.45 35.35 7.91
C ASN A 2 -20.35 34.34 7.63
N TRP A 3 -20.07 33.42 8.55
CA TRP A 3 -18.97 32.45 8.47
C TRP A 3 -19.31 31.19 7.66
N ALA A 4 -20.49 31.13 7.04
CA ALA A 4 -20.97 29.98 6.27
C ALA A 4 -20.16 29.70 4.98
N TRP A 5 -19.51 30.71 4.41
CA TRP A 5 -18.60 30.57 3.26
C TRP A 5 -17.28 29.86 3.60
N ALA A 6 -16.74 30.07 4.80
CA ALA A 6 -15.50 29.43 5.23
C ALA A 6 -15.69 27.94 5.46
N THR A 7 -16.81 27.54 6.09
CA THR A 7 -17.14 26.13 6.29
C THR A 7 -17.48 25.40 4.98
N SER A 8 -18.12 26.08 4.03
CA SER A 8 -18.42 25.52 2.70
C SER A 8 -17.14 25.25 1.89
N LEU A 9 -16.17 26.16 1.93
CA LEU A 9 -14.86 25.94 1.31
C LEU A 9 -14.17 24.74 1.94
N ASP A 10 -14.00 24.69 3.27
CA ASP A 10 -13.34 23.56 3.95
C ASP A 10 -13.99 22.20 3.61
N GLN A 11 -15.31 22.15 3.47
CA GLN A 11 -16.06 20.96 3.06
C GLN A 11 -15.74 20.53 1.61
N ILE A 12 -15.55 21.50 0.71
CA ILE A 12 -15.16 21.25 -0.69
C ILE A 12 -13.71 20.76 -0.77
N TRP A 13 -12.81 21.35 0.03
CA TRP A 13 -11.39 21.00 0.10
C TRP A 13 -11.13 19.59 0.66
N ARG A 14 -12.00 19.09 1.55
CA ARG A 14 -11.88 17.75 2.14
C ARG A 14 -12.65 16.65 1.39
N SER A 15 -13.37 17.00 0.31
CA SER A 15 -14.16 16.02 -0.43
C SER A 15 -13.28 15.17 -1.36
N PRO A 16 -13.39 13.82 -1.34
CA PRO A 16 -12.57 12.93 -2.17
C PRO A 16 -12.86 13.04 -3.68
N ALA A 17 -13.86 13.82 -4.08
CA ALA A 17 -14.20 14.13 -5.47
C ALA A 17 -13.51 15.39 -6.02
N PHE A 18 -12.90 16.22 -5.15
CA PHE A 18 -12.10 17.39 -5.54
C PHE A 18 -10.99 17.09 -6.56
N PRO A 19 -10.20 16.00 -6.44
CA PRO A 19 -9.18 15.68 -7.44
C PRO A 19 -9.76 15.33 -8.81
N MET A 20 -10.98 14.78 -8.88
CA MET A 20 -11.59 14.34 -10.15
C MET A 20 -12.16 15.51 -10.96
N TRP A 21 -12.79 16.50 -10.31
CA TRP A 21 -13.30 17.69 -11.00
C TRP A 21 -12.22 18.71 -11.34
N MET A 22 -11.20 18.86 -10.49
CA MET A 22 -10.04 19.71 -10.82
C MET A 22 -9.26 19.16 -12.02
N THR A 23 -9.09 17.84 -12.12
CA THR A 23 -8.44 17.23 -13.28
C THR A 23 -9.29 17.32 -14.54
N LEU A 24 -10.62 17.16 -14.46
CA LEU A 24 -11.52 17.37 -15.58
C LEU A 24 -11.56 18.84 -16.04
N ALA A 25 -11.61 19.79 -15.10
CA ALA A 25 -11.60 21.22 -15.42
C ALA A 25 -10.26 21.63 -16.05
N ALA A 26 -9.13 21.13 -15.51
CA ALA A 26 -7.81 21.34 -16.09
C ALA A 26 -7.72 20.72 -17.50
N ALA A 27 -8.13 19.46 -17.67
CA ALA A 27 -8.12 18.77 -18.96
C ALA A 27 -9.00 19.48 -20.01
N GLY A 28 -10.19 19.95 -19.60
CA GLY A 28 -11.07 20.73 -20.47
C GLY A 28 -10.47 22.08 -20.85
N PHE A 29 -9.85 22.79 -19.91
CA PHE A 29 -9.18 24.07 -20.16
C PHE A 29 -7.98 23.91 -21.09
N PHE A 30 -7.16 22.87 -20.89
CA PHE A 30 -6.06 22.54 -21.79
C PHE A 30 -6.54 22.10 -23.17
N GLY A 31 -7.58 21.27 -23.25
CA GLY A 31 -8.20 20.89 -24.51
C GLY A 31 -8.77 22.08 -25.28
N LEU A 32 -9.37 23.04 -24.58
CA LEU A 32 -9.89 24.28 -25.18
C LEU A 32 -8.76 25.17 -25.72
N ILE A 33 -7.67 25.33 -24.96
CA ILE A 33 -6.48 26.07 -25.43
C ILE A 33 -5.90 25.39 -26.67
N LEU A 34 -5.80 24.06 -26.66
CA LEU A 34 -5.27 23.27 -27.78
C LEU A 34 -6.19 23.38 -29.02
N LEU A 35 -7.51 23.39 -28.81
CA LEU A 35 -8.48 23.60 -29.88
C LEU A 35 -8.36 25.00 -30.48
N ILE A 36 -8.23 26.04 -29.64
CA ILE A 36 -8.07 27.44 -30.09
C ILE A 36 -6.75 27.63 -30.82
N THR A 37 -5.65 27.02 -30.36
CA THR A 37 -4.35 27.11 -31.05
C THR A 37 -4.37 26.39 -32.39
N LEU A 38 -5.05 25.24 -32.50
CA LEU A 38 -5.22 24.54 -33.78
C LEU A 38 -6.12 25.30 -34.76
N LEU A 39 -7.20 25.94 -34.27
CA LEU A 39 -8.11 26.72 -35.10
C LEU A 39 -7.53 28.07 -35.56
N ARG A 40 -6.59 28.64 -34.79
CA ARG A 40 -5.87 29.88 -35.16
C ARG A 40 -4.54 29.64 -35.86
N ALA A 41 -4.16 28.39 -36.12
CA ALA A 41 -2.87 28.08 -36.71
C ALA A 41 -2.87 28.29 -38.23
N ASP A 42 -2.34 29.44 -38.66
CA ASP A 42 -1.59 29.48 -39.92
C ASP A 42 -0.33 28.60 -39.78
N ARG A 43 0.06 27.97 -40.89
CA ARG A 43 0.89 26.76 -41.04
C ARG A 43 2.29 26.77 -40.37
N SER A 44 2.69 27.86 -39.72
CA SER A 44 4.02 28.08 -39.14
C SER A 44 4.04 28.18 -37.61
N VAL A 45 3.08 27.55 -36.90
CA VAL A 45 3.02 27.52 -35.42
C VAL A 45 3.03 26.09 -34.86
N ALA A 46 3.17 25.06 -35.70
CA ALA A 46 3.28 23.65 -35.27
C ALA A 46 4.49 23.42 -34.33
N ASN A 47 5.59 24.15 -34.56
CA ASN A 47 6.78 24.07 -33.70
C ASN A 47 6.60 24.79 -32.35
N GLY A 48 5.71 25.79 -32.29
CA GLY A 48 5.43 26.54 -31.05
C GLY A 48 4.52 25.77 -30.09
N ALA A 49 3.57 24.98 -30.62
CA ALA A 49 2.72 24.13 -29.79
C ALA A 49 3.53 23.02 -29.10
N LEU A 50 4.52 22.45 -29.79
CA LEU A 50 5.40 21.41 -29.26
C LEU A 50 6.25 21.91 -28.09
N THR A 51 6.77 23.14 -28.15
CA THR A 51 7.54 23.73 -27.03
C THR A 51 6.65 24.06 -25.83
N VAL A 52 5.40 24.44 -26.06
CA VAL A 52 4.44 24.67 -24.96
C VAL A 52 4.06 23.35 -24.30
N ILE A 53 3.82 22.28 -25.06
CA ILE A 53 3.51 20.95 -24.50
C ILE A 53 4.69 20.41 -23.70
N THR A 54 5.93 20.57 -24.18
CA THR A 54 7.13 20.14 -23.42
C THR A 54 7.34 20.98 -22.18
N LEU A 55 7.19 22.31 -22.26
CA LEU A 55 7.28 23.18 -21.07
C LEU A 55 6.18 22.89 -20.07
N LEU A 56 4.96 22.58 -20.52
CA LEU A 56 3.86 22.22 -19.64
C LEU A 56 4.09 20.88 -18.94
N SER A 57 4.60 19.88 -19.66
CA SER A 57 4.95 18.58 -19.07
C SER A 57 6.11 18.70 -18.07
N ILE A 58 7.09 19.57 -18.34
CA ILE A 58 8.15 19.91 -17.39
C ILE A 58 7.58 20.64 -16.15
N ALA A 59 6.63 21.57 -16.33
CA ALA A 59 6.01 22.30 -15.23
C ALA A 59 5.15 21.40 -14.32
N ILE A 60 4.39 20.47 -14.91
CA ILE A 60 3.57 19.50 -14.17
C ILE A 60 4.48 18.53 -13.39
N ALA A 61 5.58 18.07 -14.00
CA ALA A 61 6.58 17.27 -13.32
C ALA A 61 7.26 18.04 -12.17
N GLY A 62 7.54 19.33 -12.35
CA GLY A 62 8.11 20.20 -11.32
C GLY A 62 7.17 20.47 -10.13
N ALA A 63 5.87 20.59 -10.37
CA ALA A 63 4.91 20.81 -9.28
C ALA A 63 4.72 19.57 -8.38
N ALA A 64 4.94 18.37 -8.93
CA ALA A 64 4.86 17.11 -8.17
C ALA A 64 6.09 16.89 -7.27
N THR A 65 7.27 17.35 -7.68
CA THR A 65 8.51 17.18 -6.90
C THR A 65 8.64 18.16 -5.74
N VAL A 66 8.12 19.39 -5.87
CA VAL A 66 8.16 20.41 -4.80
C VAL A 66 7.33 20.04 -3.57
N ARG A 67 6.35 19.14 -3.70
CA ARG A 67 5.58 18.61 -2.56
C ARG A 67 6.33 17.53 -1.78
N VAL A 68 7.44 16.98 -2.29
CA VAL A 68 8.05 15.76 -1.73
C VAL A 68 9.57 15.86 -1.50
N TYR A 69 10.35 16.67 -2.23
CA TYR A 69 11.78 16.85 -1.91
C TYR A 69 12.31 18.25 -2.27
N GLY A 70 13.09 18.85 -1.35
CA GLY A 70 13.85 20.08 -1.59
C GLY A 70 14.95 19.91 -2.66
N PRO A 71 15.54 21.02 -3.15
CA PRO A 71 16.29 21.00 -4.40
C PRO A 71 17.71 20.48 -4.18
N ALA A 72 17.99 19.29 -4.69
CA ALA A 72 19.34 18.89 -5.07
C ALA A 72 19.30 17.81 -6.15
N GLY A 73 19.95 18.11 -7.28
CA GLY A 73 20.71 17.13 -8.05
C GLY A 73 19.93 16.08 -8.83
N GLN A 74 19.76 16.36 -10.11
CA GLN A 74 19.83 15.42 -11.23
C GLN A 74 20.43 14.03 -10.88
N GLU A 75 19.58 13.01 -10.76
CA GLU A 75 19.95 11.62 -11.08
C GLU A 75 18.68 10.76 -11.22
N ALA A 76 18.43 10.29 -12.44
CA ALA A 76 17.38 9.32 -12.75
C ALA A 76 17.94 7.89 -12.59
N PRO A 77 17.73 7.28 -11.41
CA PRO A 77 17.38 5.85 -11.33
C PRO A 77 16.26 5.57 -10.32
N THR A 78 15.68 6.59 -9.69
CA THR A 78 14.71 6.47 -8.59
C THR A 78 13.35 5.94 -9.05
N GLU A 79 12.91 6.28 -10.26
CA GLU A 79 11.56 5.95 -10.75
C GLU A 79 11.38 4.45 -11.05
N ALA A 80 12.40 3.80 -11.62
CA ALA A 80 12.40 2.35 -11.87
C ALA A 80 12.51 1.54 -10.56
N ARG A 81 13.24 2.06 -9.56
CA ARG A 81 13.30 1.44 -8.23
C ARG A 81 11.99 1.62 -7.46
N ALA A 82 11.33 2.78 -7.58
CA ALA A 82 10.03 3.03 -6.99
C ALA A 82 8.95 2.14 -7.62
N GLN A 83 8.89 2.03 -8.95
CA GLN A 83 7.93 1.16 -9.65
C GLN A 83 8.20 -0.34 -9.36
N GLY A 84 9.46 -0.76 -9.32
CA GLY A 84 9.85 -2.12 -8.95
C GLY A 84 9.53 -2.45 -7.48
N SER A 85 9.71 -1.50 -6.56
CA SER A 85 9.36 -1.62 -5.14
C SER A 85 7.85 -1.71 -4.91
N VAL A 86 7.06 -0.90 -5.64
CA VAL A 86 5.59 -0.93 -5.56
C VAL A 86 5.03 -2.26 -6.07
N ILE A 87 5.61 -2.86 -7.10
CA ILE A 87 5.18 -4.19 -7.59
C ILE A 87 5.66 -5.31 -6.66
N ALA A 88 6.86 -5.19 -6.08
CA ALA A 88 7.42 -6.16 -5.15
C ALA A 88 6.75 -6.17 -3.77
N SER A 89 6.12 -5.06 -3.37
CA SER A 89 5.41 -4.96 -2.09
C SER A 89 3.98 -5.54 -2.15
N LEU A 90 3.38 -5.70 -3.34
CA LEU A 90 2.01 -6.25 -3.48
C LEU A 90 1.84 -7.64 -2.84
N PRO A 91 2.75 -8.62 -3.01
CA PRO A 91 2.67 -9.90 -2.30
C PRO A 91 2.94 -9.75 -0.80
N ALA A 92 3.83 -8.84 -0.40
CA ALA A 92 4.14 -8.59 1.01
C ALA A 92 2.96 -7.95 1.77
N LEU A 93 2.08 -7.22 1.09
CA LEU A 93 0.86 -6.66 1.68
C LEU A 93 -0.22 -7.71 1.95
N SER A 94 -0.19 -8.85 1.25
CA SER A 94 -1.07 -10.00 1.57
C SER A 94 -0.77 -10.62 2.93
N CYS A 95 0.46 -10.43 3.43
CA CYS A 95 0.87 -10.85 4.76
C CYS A 95 0.19 -10.08 5.90
N LEU A 96 -0.47 -8.97 5.60
CA LEU A 96 -1.21 -8.18 6.58
C LEU A 96 -2.60 -8.79 6.87
N ASP A 97 -3.14 -9.61 5.97
CA ASP A 97 -4.51 -10.16 6.08
C ASP A 97 -4.61 -11.46 6.90
N ASP A 98 -3.59 -11.77 7.70
CA ASP A 98 -3.54 -12.90 8.67
C ASP A 98 -4.02 -14.25 8.12
N LEU A 99 -3.67 -14.53 6.85
CA LEU A 99 -4.20 -15.70 6.13
C LEU A 99 -3.25 -16.91 6.10
N ALA A 100 -2.19 -16.95 6.90
CA ALA A 100 -1.22 -18.04 6.82
C ALA A 100 -0.46 -18.36 8.11
N GLY A 101 -0.23 -19.65 8.35
CA GLY A 101 0.44 -20.18 9.56
C GLY A 101 1.91 -19.76 9.71
N ASP A 102 2.53 -20.13 10.83
CA ASP A 102 3.82 -19.58 11.31
C ASP A 102 4.99 -19.65 10.32
N ALA A 103 5.03 -20.64 9.43
CA ALA A 103 6.04 -20.73 8.38
C ALA A 103 5.96 -19.58 7.36
N VAL A 104 4.74 -19.11 7.05
CA VAL A 104 4.52 -17.99 6.13
C VAL A 104 4.81 -16.66 6.81
N ALA A 105 4.57 -16.56 8.10
CA ALA A 105 4.86 -15.35 8.88
C ALA A 105 6.35 -14.97 8.86
N ILE A 106 7.27 -15.94 8.93
CA ILE A 106 8.71 -15.66 8.85
C ILE A 106 9.10 -15.10 7.48
N GLY A 107 8.50 -15.63 6.40
CA GLY A 107 8.71 -15.11 5.04
C GLY A 107 8.13 -13.71 4.88
N CYS A 108 6.95 -13.48 5.44
CA CYS A 108 6.27 -12.20 5.46
C CYS A 108 7.05 -11.12 6.21
N GLU A 109 7.60 -11.41 7.39
CA GLU A 109 8.44 -10.47 8.12
C GLU A 109 9.63 -10.01 7.26
N LYS A 110 10.35 -10.96 6.64
CA LYS A 110 11.49 -10.64 5.77
C LYS A 110 11.08 -9.84 4.53
N ALA A 111 9.92 -10.12 3.95
CA ALA A 111 9.43 -9.36 2.80
C ALA A 111 9.03 -7.93 3.20
N LEU A 112 8.36 -7.78 4.34
CA LEU A 112 7.85 -6.52 4.86
C LEU A 112 8.97 -5.57 5.30
N PHE A 113 9.96 -6.11 6.00
CA PHE A 113 11.09 -5.36 6.55
C PHE A 113 12.37 -5.54 5.73
N GLY A 114 12.30 -6.12 4.52
CA GLY A 114 13.48 -6.37 3.68
C GLY A 114 14.06 -5.10 3.03
N SER A 115 13.27 -4.04 2.94
CA SER A 115 13.70 -2.72 2.45
C SER A 115 12.97 -1.60 3.18
N PRO A 116 13.53 -0.39 3.24
CA PRO A 116 12.86 0.75 3.86
C PRO A 116 11.57 1.13 3.11
N ASP A 117 11.56 1.00 1.78
CA ASP A 117 10.40 1.32 0.94
C ASP A 117 9.23 0.35 1.22
N ALA A 118 9.51 -0.94 1.43
CA ALA A 118 8.49 -1.93 1.76
C ALA A 118 7.87 -1.68 3.15
N ALA A 119 8.70 -1.35 4.14
CA ALA A 119 8.23 -1.00 5.48
C ALA A 119 7.35 0.27 5.45
N ALA A 120 7.76 1.31 4.71
CA ALA A 120 6.97 2.53 4.53
C ALA A 120 5.63 2.27 3.80
N ALA A 121 5.64 1.42 2.77
CA ALA A 121 4.43 1.00 2.07
C ALA A 121 3.47 0.23 2.98
N ALA A 122 4.00 -0.60 3.89
CA ALA A 122 3.21 -1.31 4.89
C ALA A 122 2.52 -0.36 5.87
N VAL A 123 3.27 0.59 6.44
CA VAL A 123 2.73 1.59 7.39
C VAL A 123 1.63 2.42 6.72
N SER A 124 1.84 2.90 5.50
CA SER A 124 0.84 3.69 4.77
C SER A 124 -0.41 2.88 4.41
N THR A 125 -0.26 1.61 4.03
CA THR A 125 -1.40 0.71 3.77
C THR A 125 -2.18 0.42 5.04
N THR A 126 -1.50 0.18 6.15
CA THR A 126 -2.12 -0.02 7.46
C THR A 126 -2.87 1.22 7.91
N ALA A 127 -2.33 2.41 7.70
CA ALA A 127 -3.02 3.67 7.98
C ALA A 127 -4.34 3.80 7.19
N ALA A 128 -4.33 3.49 5.89
CA ALA A 128 -5.54 3.51 5.08
C ALA A 128 -6.59 2.47 5.55
N ARG A 129 -6.14 1.29 6.02
CA ARG A 129 -7.01 0.26 6.60
C ARG A 129 -7.64 0.71 7.93
N ILE A 130 -6.86 1.37 8.79
CA ILE A 130 -7.36 1.97 10.03
C ILE A 130 -8.41 3.03 9.73
N ASP A 131 -8.14 3.96 8.80
CA ASP A 131 -9.10 5.00 8.40
C ASP A 131 -10.41 4.40 7.89
N ARG A 132 -10.34 3.34 7.09
CA ARG A 132 -11.54 2.63 6.60
C ARG A 132 -12.33 2.00 7.73
N LEU A 133 -11.67 1.46 8.75
CA LEU A 133 -12.32 0.86 9.90
C LEU A 133 -12.93 1.93 10.82
N THR A 134 -12.18 2.98 11.15
CA THR A 134 -12.62 4.06 12.05
C THR A 134 -13.74 4.91 11.43
N ALA A 135 -13.81 5.00 10.09
CA ALA A 135 -14.94 5.62 9.40
C ALA A 135 -16.29 4.94 9.66
N LEU A 136 -16.29 3.66 10.07
CA LEU A 136 -17.50 2.94 10.48
C LEU A 136 -17.93 3.28 11.93
N GLY A 137 -17.07 3.95 12.69
CA GLY A 137 -17.31 4.31 14.08
C GLY A 137 -17.01 3.19 15.07
N ASP A 138 -17.62 3.30 16.26
CA ASP A 138 -17.36 2.40 17.39
C ASP A 138 -17.77 0.95 17.09
N ALA A 139 -16.98 -0.01 17.54
CA ALA A 139 -17.13 -1.43 17.26
C ALA A 139 -18.52 -1.94 17.65
N ALA A 140 -19.01 -1.57 18.84
CA ALA A 140 -20.32 -1.97 19.35
C ALA A 140 -21.50 -1.46 18.50
N THR A 141 -21.35 -0.28 17.88
CA THR A 141 -22.37 0.32 17.02
C THR A 141 -22.32 -0.27 15.61
N ALA A 142 -21.10 -0.47 15.10
CA ALA A 142 -20.85 -0.93 13.74
C ALA A 142 -21.04 -2.45 13.56
N GLU A 143 -20.94 -3.25 14.63
CA GLU A 143 -20.94 -4.73 14.55
C GLU A 143 -22.19 -5.33 13.89
N LYS A 144 -23.35 -4.70 14.08
CA LYS A 144 -24.63 -5.14 13.50
C LYS A 144 -24.71 -4.92 11.98
N SER A 145 -23.96 -3.96 11.45
CA SER A 145 -23.94 -3.60 10.02
C SER A 145 -22.62 -3.95 9.32
N LEU A 146 -21.68 -4.57 10.04
CA LEU A 146 -20.37 -4.93 9.49
C LEU A 146 -20.48 -6.11 8.51
N THR A 147 -19.98 -5.93 7.29
CA THR A 147 -19.80 -7.01 6.32
C THR A 147 -18.73 -8.00 6.80
N ALA A 148 -18.74 -9.23 6.27
CA ALA A 148 -17.76 -10.26 6.62
C ALA A 148 -16.31 -9.80 6.39
N ASP A 149 -16.07 -9.12 5.26
CA ASP A 149 -14.75 -8.58 4.92
C ASP A 149 -14.26 -7.54 5.94
N MET A 150 -15.15 -6.68 6.44
CA MET A 150 -14.78 -5.68 7.45
C MET A 150 -14.52 -6.33 8.81
N LYS A 151 -15.16 -7.46 9.13
CA LYS A 151 -14.88 -8.22 10.36
C LYS A 151 -13.51 -8.88 10.28
N ALA A 152 -13.16 -9.45 9.12
CA ALA A 152 -11.83 -9.99 8.87
C ALA A 152 -10.75 -8.89 8.97
N LEU A 153 -11.00 -7.73 8.35
CA LEU A 153 -10.10 -6.58 8.44
C LEU A 153 -9.88 -6.13 9.89
N ARG A 154 -10.95 -6.00 10.68
CA ARG A 154 -10.84 -5.63 12.09
C ARG A 154 -9.93 -6.61 12.82
N LYS A 155 -10.20 -7.91 12.71
CA LYS A 155 -9.41 -8.95 13.39
C LYS A 155 -7.93 -8.93 12.98
N SER A 156 -7.64 -8.70 11.70
CA SER A 156 -6.27 -8.54 11.20
C SER A 156 -5.56 -7.35 11.85
N LEU A 157 -6.26 -6.22 11.99
CA LEU A 157 -5.72 -5.02 12.67
C LEU A 157 -5.54 -5.23 14.18
N GLU A 158 -6.42 -5.98 14.83
CA GLU A 158 -6.31 -6.31 16.27
C GLU A 158 -5.15 -7.25 16.56
N HIS A 159 -4.87 -8.20 15.66
CA HIS A 159 -3.77 -9.14 15.84
C HIS A 159 -2.39 -8.45 15.74
N ASP A 160 -2.30 -7.37 14.96
CA ASP A 160 -1.14 -6.48 14.81
C ASP A 160 0.22 -7.19 14.92
N ARG A 161 0.40 -8.28 14.18
CA ARG A 161 1.51 -9.22 14.38
C ARG A 161 2.91 -8.58 14.27
N TYR A 162 3.02 -7.48 13.53
CA TYR A 162 4.28 -6.76 13.28
C TYR A 162 4.34 -5.38 13.96
N GLY A 163 3.37 -5.02 14.81
CA GLY A 163 3.34 -3.72 15.48
C GLY A 163 3.03 -2.52 14.57
N LEU A 164 2.52 -2.75 13.35
CA LEU A 164 2.24 -1.70 12.38
C LEU A 164 1.07 -0.81 12.81
N VAL A 165 0.02 -1.40 13.39
CA VAL A 165 -1.15 -0.65 13.87
C VAL A 165 -0.73 0.22 15.04
N ALA A 166 0.01 -0.36 16.00
CA ALA A 166 0.62 0.38 17.09
C ALA A 166 1.46 1.56 16.59
N GLN A 167 2.35 1.32 15.63
CA GLN A 167 3.21 2.37 15.06
C GLN A 167 2.40 3.50 14.41
N VAL A 168 1.39 3.17 13.61
CA VAL A 168 0.56 4.20 12.94
C VAL A 168 -0.16 5.05 13.97
N LEU A 169 -0.79 4.44 14.98
CA LEU A 169 -1.56 5.16 16.00
C LEU A 169 -0.66 6.07 16.85
N VAL A 170 0.54 5.61 17.21
CA VAL A 170 1.51 6.44 17.96
C VAL A 170 2.04 7.58 17.08
N ALA A 171 2.51 7.28 15.86
CA ALA A 171 3.21 8.25 15.03
C ALA A 171 2.28 9.30 14.39
N ARG A 172 1.06 8.91 14.02
CA ARG A 172 0.11 9.77 13.30
C ARG A 172 -0.87 10.47 14.23
N ASP A 173 -1.46 9.72 15.16
CA ASP A 173 -2.55 10.20 15.99
C ASP A 173 -2.09 10.60 17.39
N GLY A 174 -0.80 10.41 17.71
CA GLY A 174 -0.24 10.71 19.03
C GLY A 174 -0.85 9.84 20.13
N CYS A 175 -1.42 8.68 19.77
CA CYS A 175 -2.07 7.80 20.72
C CYS A 175 -1.08 7.21 21.73
N THR A 176 -1.59 6.93 22.92
CA THR A 176 -0.90 6.10 23.93
C THR A 176 -1.74 4.88 24.26
N GLN A 177 -1.18 3.91 24.99
CA GLN A 177 -1.89 2.70 25.41
C GLN A 177 -3.19 2.97 26.20
N PHE A 178 -3.32 4.15 26.84
CA PHE A 178 -4.46 4.53 27.66
C PHE A 178 -5.40 5.54 27.00
N ASP A 179 -4.93 6.24 25.97
CA ASP A 179 -5.69 7.31 25.32
C ASP A 179 -5.54 7.20 23.80
N CYS A 180 -6.53 6.55 23.20
CA CYS A 180 -6.64 6.46 21.74
C CYS A 180 -8.10 6.33 21.30
N ALA A 181 -8.56 7.28 20.48
CA ALA A 181 -9.93 7.23 19.96
C ALA A 181 -10.16 6.05 18.99
N ALA A 182 -9.13 5.64 18.25
CA ALA A 182 -9.19 4.55 17.28
C ALA A 182 -9.46 3.19 17.93
N PHE A 183 -9.10 3.03 19.21
CA PHE A 183 -9.38 1.82 19.98
C PHE A 183 -10.87 1.51 20.09
N ARG A 184 -11.74 2.52 20.06
CA ARG A 184 -13.20 2.29 20.05
C ARG A 184 -13.68 1.54 18.81
N ALA A 185 -12.96 1.60 17.70
CA ALA A 185 -13.29 0.87 16.47
C ALA A 185 -12.82 -0.60 16.50
N LEU A 186 -11.96 -0.96 17.49
CA LEU A 186 -11.47 -2.31 17.74
C LEU A 186 -12.33 -2.99 18.83
N THR A 187 -12.51 -4.29 18.69
CA THR A 187 -13.14 -5.19 19.67
C THR A 187 -12.12 -5.68 20.70
N ASP A 188 -10.90 -6.04 20.28
CA ASP A 188 -9.77 -6.38 21.17
C ASP A 188 -8.58 -5.43 20.94
N GLN A 189 -8.12 -4.81 22.02
CA GLN A 189 -7.04 -3.80 21.99
C GLN A 189 -5.77 -4.29 22.70
N GLN A 190 -5.80 -5.46 23.35
CA GLN A 190 -4.73 -5.90 24.24
C GLN A 190 -3.41 -6.06 23.50
N GLN A 191 -3.44 -6.72 22.34
CA GLN A 191 -2.25 -6.95 21.53
C GLN A 191 -1.68 -5.64 20.96
N VAL A 192 -2.53 -4.75 20.47
CA VAL A 192 -2.10 -3.44 19.94
C VAL A 192 -1.46 -2.60 21.05
N ALA A 193 -2.08 -2.54 22.24
CA ALA A 193 -1.52 -1.85 23.39
C ALA A 193 -0.19 -2.45 23.86
N ALA A 194 -0.08 -3.79 23.89
CA ALA A 194 1.17 -4.47 24.22
C ALA A 194 2.28 -4.15 23.21
N ASN A 195 1.96 -4.10 21.92
CA ASN A 195 2.92 -3.73 20.87
C ASN A 195 3.36 -2.27 20.96
N MET A 196 2.46 -1.36 21.37
CA MET A 196 2.80 0.04 21.65
C MET A 196 3.81 0.14 22.80
N ASP A 197 3.57 -0.58 23.90
CA ASP A 197 4.45 -0.58 25.07
C ASP A 197 5.83 -1.20 24.75
N SER A 198 5.84 -2.30 24.00
CA SER A 198 7.08 -2.97 23.63
C SER A 198 7.80 -2.32 22.45
N HIS A 199 7.20 -1.34 21.77
CA HIS A 199 7.73 -0.76 20.52
C HIS A 199 8.09 -1.82 19.46
N LEU A 200 7.20 -2.81 19.25
CA LEU A 200 7.50 -3.99 18.43
C LEU A 200 7.98 -3.63 17.01
N TYR A 201 7.31 -2.68 16.36
CA TYR A 201 7.69 -2.21 15.02
C TYR A 201 9.11 -1.67 14.99
N ASP A 202 9.48 -0.83 15.94
CA ASP A 202 10.82 -0.24 16.01
C ASP A 202 11.89 -1.32 16.23
N GLN A 203 11.60 -2.34 17.04
CA GLN A 203 12.49 -3.48 17.24
C GLN A 203 12.68 -4.30 15.95
N LEU A 204 11.62 -4.52 15.18
CA LEU A 204 11.69 -5.22 13.89
C LEU A 204 12.47 -4.39 12.87
N VAL A 205 12.22 -3.09 12.78
CA VAL A 205 12.99 -2.17 11.94
C VAL A 205 14.46 -2.19 12.33
N ALA A 206 14.78 -2.04 13.62
CA ALA A 206 16.17 -2.05 14.10
C ALA A 206 16.90 -3.36 13.77
N ARG A 207 16.18 -4.50 13.81
CA ARG A 207 16.71 -5.82 13.44
C ARG A 207 17.05 -5.92 11.96
N HIS A 208 16.19 -5.39 11.07
CA HIS A 208 16.33 -5.55 9.63
C HIS A 208 17.09 -4.41 8.95
N ALA A 209 17.13 -3.21 9.55
CA ALA A 209 17.80 -2.03 9.00
C ALA A 209 19.27 -2.24 8.57
N PRO A 210 20.11 -3.04 9.27
CA PRO A 210 21.47 -3.32 8.81
C PRO A 210 21.54 -3.99 7.43
N THR A 211 20.48 -4.72 7.03
CA THR A 211 20.42 -5.44 5.75
C THR A 211 20.00 -4.56 4.57
N TRP A 212 19.38 -3.40 4.83
CA TRP A 212 18.86 -2.51 3.77
C TRP A 212 19.95 -1.91 2.89
N ASN A 213 21.15 -1.75 3.45
CA ASN A 213 22.31 -1.18 2.75
C ASN A 213 23.30 -2.24 2.27
N ALA A 214 22.93 -3.52 2.29
CA ALA A 214 23.78 -4.57 1.75
C ALA A 214 23.96 -4.36 0.23
N PRO A 215 25.20 -4.36 -0.29
CA PRO A 215 25.45 -4.11 -1.70
C PRO A 215 24.71 -5.16 -2.56
N ALA A 216 24.03 -4.69 -3.62
CA ALA A 216 23.21 -5.51 -4.50
C ALA A 216 23.97 -6.68 -5.17
N THR A 217 25.31 -6.67 -5.14
CA THR A 217 26.14 -7.81 -5.53
C THR A 217 25.96 -9.04 -4.64
N ALA A 218 25.44 -8.90 -3.42
CA ALA A 218 25.00 -10.03 -2.58
C ALA A 218 23.60 -10.56 -2.97
N MET A 219 22.77 -9.75 -3.64
CA MET A 219 21.47 -10.16 -4.20
C MET A 219 21.54 -10.62 -5.66
N ALA A 220 22.62 -10.31 -6.38
CA ALA A 220 22.87 -10.75 -7.75
C ALA A 220 23.20 -12.26 -7.89
N ALA A 221 23.31 -12.99 -6.77
CA ALA A 221 23.34 -14.45 -6.76
C ALA A 221 21.93 -15.08 -6.74
N ALA A 222 20.86 -14.28 -6.63
CA ALA A 222 19.50 -14.73 -6.92
C ALA A 222 19.21 -14.49 -8.41
N PRO A 223 18.80 -15.51 -9.19
CA PRO A 223 18.59 -15.34 -10.62
C PRO A 223 17.46 -14.34 -10.84
N ALA A 224 17.80 -13.21 -11.49
CA ALA A 224 16.87 -12.23 -12.00
C ALA A 224 16.02 -12.89 -13.10
N GLY A 225 14.88 -13.46 -12.71
CA GLY A 225 13.97 -14.11 -13.65
C GLY A 225 12.91 -15.03 -13.06
N LEU A 226 12.62 -14.98 -11.76
CA LEU A 226 11.59 -15.83 -11.16
C LEU A 226 10.31 -15.04 -10.86
N PRO A 227 9.13 -15.49 -11.34
CA PRO A 227 7.85 -14.88 -11.00
C PRO A 227 7.55 -14.99 -9.49
N ALA A 228 6.61 -14.19 -9.01
CA ALA A 228 6.20 -14.03 -7.61
C ALA A 228 5.77 -15.32 -6.86
N THR A 229 5.87 -16.49 -7.49
CA THR A 229 5.74 -17.81 -6.86
C THR A 229 6.95 -18.21 -6.02
N ALA A 230 8.07 -17.47 -6.11
CA ALA A 230 9.29 -17.76 -5.33
C ALA A 230 9.16 -17.50 -3.82
N ALA A 231 8.14 -16.78 -3.35
CA ALA A 231 7.86 -16.65 -1.91
C ALA A 231 7.45 -17.98 -1.24
N LEU A 232 7.09 -19.00 -2.03
CA LEU A 232 6.82 -20.36 -1.55
C LEU A 232 8.05 -21.29 -1.58
N ALA A 233 9.19 -20.85 -2.11
CA ALA A 233 10.40 -21.69 -2.25
C ALA A 233 11.18 -21.86 -0.93
N GLY A 234 10.73 -21.24 0.16
CA GLY A 234 11.27 -21.44 1.50
C GLY A 234 10.68 -22.64 2.26
N LEU A 235 9.63 -23.29 1.73
CA LEU A 235 9.21 -24.59 2.25
C LEU A 235 10.17 -25.66 1.74
N PRO A 236 10.63 -26.60 2.57
CA PRO A 236 11.41 -27.73 2.07
C PRO A 236 10.61 -28.40 0.96
N PRO A 237 11.19 -28.69 -0.21
CA PRO A 237 10.48 -29.48 -1.21
C PRO A 237 10.19 -30.81 -0.55
N SER A 238 8.91 -31.07 -0.26
CA SER A 238 8.44 -32.45 -0.09
C SER A 238 8.69 -33.11 -1.45
N MET A 239 9.87 -33.68 -1.60
CA MET A 239 10.21 -34.46 -2.77
C MET A 239 9.14 -35.53 -2.89
N PRO A 240 8.44 -35.64 -4.02
CA PRO A 240 7.66 -36.84 -4.27
C PRO A 240 8.69 -37.96 -4.34
N THR A 241 8.83 -38.72 -3.24
CA THR A 241 9.58 -39.96 -3.26
C THR A 241 8.93 -40.79 -4.35
N GLY A 242 9.64 -40.99 -5.47
CA GLY A 242 9.20 -41.71 -6.66
C GLY A 242 8.99 -43.20 -6.42
N LYS A 243 8.32 -43.56 -5.32
CA LYS A 243 7.73 -44.86 -5.09
C LYS A 243 6.30 -44.75 -5.59
N PRO A 244 5.87 -45.56 -6.58
CA PRO A 244 4.48 -45.59 -6.97
C PRO A 244 3.67 -45.94 -5.73
N THR A 245 2.86 -45.01 -5.27
CA THR A 245 1.85 -45.29 -4.25
C THR A 245 0.80 -46.15 -4.92
N SER A 246 0.69 -47.41 -4.50
CA SER A 246 -0.45 -48.28 -4.77
C SER A 246 -1.65 -47.74 -3.98
N ALA A 247 -2.11 -46.54 -4.35
CA ALA A 247 -3.39 -46.04 -3.93
C ALA A 247 -4.41 -46.60 -4.92
N GLU A 248 -5.13 -47.64 -4.50
CA GLU A 248 -6.32 -48.13 -5.17
C GLU A 248 -7.32 -46.97 -5.27
N PHE A 249 -7.33 -46.26 -6.40
CA PHE A 249 -8.44 -45.39 -6.75
C PHE A 249 -9.59 -46.30 -7.19
N PRO A 250 -10.78 -46.25 -6.54
CA PRO A 250 -11.92 -46.99 -7.03
C PRO A 250 -12.30 -46.45 -8.40
N SER A 251 -12.13 -47.29 -9.43
CA SER A 251 -12.53 -47.02 -10.81
C SER A 251 -13.99 -46.60 -10.87
N ALA A 252 -14.33 -45.74 -11.83
CA ALA A 252 -15.64 -45.12 -12.09
C ALA A 252 -16.79 -46.10 -12.47
N SER A 253 -16.77 -47.33 -11.96
CA SER A 253 -17.81 -48.35 -12.20
C SER A 253 -18.92 -48.36 -11.13
N SER A 254 -18.89 -47.44 -10.16
CA SER A 254 -19.88 -47.36 -9.07
C SER A 254 -20.85 -46.17 -9.13
N THR A 255 -20.89 -45.43 -10.23
CA THR A 255 -21.98 -44.46 -10.48
C THR A 255 -23.16 -45.18 -11.17
N PRO A 256 -24.30 -45.42 -10.50
CA PRO A 256 -25.49 -45.92 -11.17
C PRO A 256 -26.01 -44.86 -12.18
N PRO A 257 -26.50 -45.28 -13.35
CA PRO A 257 -27.07 -44.37 -14.33
C PRO A 257 -28.36 -43.71 -13.80
N VAL A 258 -28.54 -42.43 -14.15
CA VAL A 258 -29.77 -41.67 -13.95
C VAL A 258 -30.76 -41.95 -15.08
#